data_AF-A0A7J3C9Q1-F1
#
_entry.id   AF-A0A7J3C9Q1-F1
#
_cell.length_a   1.000
_cell.length_b   1.000
_cell.length_c   1.000
_cell.angle_alpha   90.00
_cell.angle_beta   90.00
_cell.angle_gamma   90.00
#
_symmetry.space_group_name_H-M   'P 1'
#
loop_
_entity.id
_entity.type
_entity.pdbx_description
1 polymer ?
#
loop_
_entity_poly.entity_id
_entity_poly.type
_entity_poly.pdbx_seq_one_letter_code
_entity_poly.pdbx_strand_id
1 'polypeptide(L)' 'MRHATVEDLETVDQLIIAIRAINGLKERQVGHFYYRGKNVIHFHEDKGVIYADIGNERVSVTDF' A
#
# COMPACT_ATOMS: atom_id res chain seq x y z
N MET A 1 11.61 8.42 5.51
CA MET A 1 10.37 7.67 5.37
C MET A 1 9.15 8.59 5.47
N ARG A 2 8.40 8.67 4.37
CA ARG A 2 7.15 9.43 4.25
C ARG A 2 6.07 8.49 3.72
N HIS A 3 4.80 8.84 3.87
CA HIS A 3 3.76 8.12 3.13
C HIS A 3 4.05 8.22 1.62
N ALA A 4 3.87 7.10 0.92
CA ALA A 4 3.98 7.07 -0.53
C ALA A 4 2.93 8.00 -1.14
N THR A 5 3.34 8.79 -2.13
CA THR A 5 2.41 9.61 -2.91
C THR A 5 1.74 8.75 -3.99
N VAL A 6 0.82 9.33 -4.73
CA VAL A 6 0.18 8.64 -5.86
C VAL A 6 1.22 8.25 -6.90
N GLU A 7 2.19 9.13 -7.18
CA GLU A 7 3.28 8.90 -8.14
C GLU A 7 4.21 7.78 -7.68
N ASP A 8 4.52 7.70 -6.39
CA ASP A 8 5.33 6.59 -5.86
C ASP A 8 4.61 5.23 -6.08
N LEU A 9 3.28 5.21 -5.96
CA LEU A 9 2.47 4.01 -6.10
C LEU A 9 2.28 3.55 -7.56
N GLU A 10 2.57 4.41 -8.54
CA GLU A 10 2.59 4.00 -9.95
C GLU A 10 3.67 2.94 -10.22
N THR A 11 4.73 2.92 -9.41
CA THR A 11 5.82 1.93 -9.54
C THR A 11 5.43 0.51 -9.09
N VAL A 12 4.32 0.39 -8.37
CA VAL A 12 3.79 -0.88 -7.82
C VAL A 12 2.31 -1.06 -8.17
N ASP A 13 1.90 -0.56 -9.34
CA ASP A 13 0.50 -0.51 -9.76
C ASP A 13 -0.17 -1.88 -9.82
N GLN A 14 0.56 -2.91 -10.26
CA GLN A 14 0.06 -4.29 -10.34
C GLN A 14 -0.26 -4.85 -8.96
N LEU A 15 0.58 -4.56 -7.95
CA LEU A 15 0.31 -4.92 -6.56
C LEU A 15 -0.93 -4.20 -6.04
N ILE A 16 -1.06 -2.90 -6.33
CA ILE A 16 -2.25 -2.13 -5.94
C ILE A 16 -3.53 -2.71 -6.57
N ILE A 17 -3.49 -3.08 -7.85
CA ILE A 17 -4.60 -3.76 -8.55
C ILE A 17 -4.93 -5.09 -7.87
N ALA A 18 -3.92 -5.89 -7.52
CA ALA A 18 -4.13 -7.16 -6.83
C ALA A 18 -4.78 -6.96 -5.45
N ILE A 19 -4.35 -5.95 -4.68
CA ILE A 19 -4.96 -5.65 -3.38
C ILE A 19 -6.41 -5.18 -3.54
N ARG A 20 -6.72 -4.38 -4.56
CA ARG A 20 -8.09 -3.95 -4.89
C ARG A 20 -9.03 -5.12 -5.19
N ALA A 21 -8.51 -6.25 -5.67
CA ALA A 21 -9.30 -7.45 -5.93
C ALA A 21 -9.64 -8.27 -4.67
N ILE A 22 -9.05 -7.94 -3.51
CA ILE A 22 -9.30 -8.68 -2.26
C ILE A 22 -10.65 -8.27 -1.66
N ASN A 23 -11.60 -9.21 -1.65
CA ASN A 23 -12.91 -9.01 -1.05
C ASN A 23 -12.81 -8.58 0.43
N GLY A 24 -13.54 -7.51 0.77
CA GLY A 24 -13.62 -6.98 2.12
C GLY A 24 -12.55 -5.92 2.44
N LEU A 25 -11.52 -5.75 1.61
CA LEU A 25 -10.66 -4.58 1.67
C LEU A 25 -11.30 -3.42 0.92
N LYS A 26 -11.29 -2.24 1.55
CA LYS A 26 -11.78 -1.00 0.96
C LYS A 26 -10.65 0.02 0.91
N GLU A 27 -10.28 0.43 -0.30
CA GLU A 27 -9.42 1.59 -0.49
C GLU A 27 -10.23 2.86 -0.19
N ARG A 28 -9.79 3.66 0.80
CA ARG A 28 -10.46 4.93 1.16
C ARG A 28 -9.71 6.15 0.65
N GLN A 29 -8.40 6.02 0.54
CA GLN A 29 -7.46 6.94 -0.09
C GLN A 29 -6.50 6.07 -0.90
N VAL A 30 -5.95 6.59 -2.00
CA VAL A 30 -5.03 5.83 -2.86
C VAL A 30 -3.91 5.23 -2.01
N GLY A 31 -3.75 3.90 -2.06
CA GLY A 31 -2.76 3.16 -1.27
C GLY A 31 -3.14 2.91 0.20
N HIS A 32 -4.29 3.37 0.69
CA HIS A 32 -4.75 3.13 2.06
C HIS A 32 -5.96 2.19 2.08
N PHE A 33 -5.72 0.94 2.48
CA PHE A 33 -6.73 -0.11 2.48
C PHE A 33 -7.22 -0.45 3.88
N TYR A 34 -8.55 -0.49 4.00
CA TYR A 34 -9.24 -0.69 5.26
C TYR A 34 -9.97 -2.02 5.29
N TYR A 35 -9.88 -2.72 6.43
CA TYR A 35 -10.71 -3.88 6.75
C TYR A 35 -11.47 -3.61 8.04
N ARG A 36 -12.80 -3.73 8.01
CA ARG A 36 -13.69 -3.48 9.18
C ARG A 36 -13.41 -2.14 9.89
N GLY A 37 -13.10 -1.10 9.10
CA GLY A 37 -12.85 0.26 9.60
C GLY A 37 -11.44 0.53 10.11
N LYS A 38 -10.54 -0.47 10.12
CA LYS A 38 -9.13 -0.30 10.47
C LYS A 38 -8.27 -0.15 9.23
N ASN A 39 -7.33 0.78 9.22
CA ASN A 39 -6.32 0.89 8.18
C ASN A 39 -5.34 -0.30 8.34
N VAL A 40 -5.39 -1.26 7.44
CA VAL A 40 -4.61 -2.50 7.56
C VAL A 40 -3.48 -2.59 6.55
N ILE A 41 -3.53 -1.84 5.45
CA ILE A 41 -2.43 -1.71 4.49
C ILE A 41 -2.26 -0.25 4.13
N HIS A 42 -1.05 0.29 4.29
CA HIS A 42 -0.67 1.61 3.81
C HIS A 42 0.79 1.60 3.36
N PHE A 43 1.17 2.55 2.50
CA PHE A 43 2.49 2.54 1.88
C PHE A 43 3.36 3.70 2.32
N HIS A 44 4.64 3.42 2.43
CA HIS A 44 5.68 4.38 2.70
C HIS A 44 6.77 4.32 1.65
N GLU A 45 7.36 5.47 1.35
CA GLU A 45 8.54 5.59 0.51
C GLU A 45 9.74 5.99 1.37
N ASP A 46 10.88 5.34 1.13
CA ASP A 46 12.17 5.75 1.67
C ASP A 46 13.30 5.49 0.66
N LYS A 47 13.85 6.58 0.11
CA LYS A 47 15.01 6.59 -0.81
C LYS A 47 14.79 5.71 -2.06
N GLY A 48 13.60 5.77 -2.63
CA GLY A 48 13.21 5.01 -3.83
C GLY A 48 12.78 3.57 -3.53
N VAL A 49 12.75 3.16 -2.26
CA VAL A 49 12.21 1.87 -1.84
C VAL A 49 10.77 2.07 -1.37
N ILE A 50 9.85 1.30 -1.93
CA ILE A 50 8.45 1.28 -1.51
C ILE A 50 8.27 0.18 -0.47
N TYR A 51 7.56 0.52 0.61
CA TYR A 51 7.21 -0.38 1.69
C TYR A 51 5.69 -0.44 1.83
N ALA A 52 5.16 -1.65 2.00
CA ALA A 52 3.79 -1.90 2.45
C ALA A 52 3.81 -2.22 3.95
N ASP A 53 3.04 -1.45 4.72
CA ASP A 53 2.82 -1.68 6.14
C ASP A 53 1.49 -2.41 6.32
N ILE A 54 1.58 -3.67 6.72
CA ILE A 54 0.46 -4.60 6.87
C ILE A 54 0.26 -4.88 8.36
N GLY A 55 -0.72 -4.21 8.98
CA GLY A 55 -0.87 -4.23 10.43
C GLY A 55 0.38 -3.68 11.13
N ASN A 56 1.18 -4.55 11.77
CA ASN A 56 2.44 -4.19 12.43
C ASN A 56 3.69 -4.64 11.65
N GLU A 57 3.50 -5.34 10.52
CA GLU A 57 4.59 -5.82 9.69
C GLU A 57 4.88 -4.83 8.56
N ARG A 58 6.16 -4.74 8.18
CA ARG A 58 6.62 -3.91 7.08
C ARG A 58 7.37 -4.76 6.07
N VAL A 59 7.01 -4.65 4.80
CA VAL A 59 7.61 -5.43 3.71
C VAL A 59 8.01 -4.48 2.58
N SER A 60 9.22 -4.64 2.03
CA SER A 60 9.61 -3.93 0.81
C SER A 60 8.90 -4.56 -0.39
N VAL A 61 8.34 -3.71 -1.23
CA VAL A 61 7.53 -4.11 -2.39
C VAL A 61 7.99 -3.44 -3.69
N THR A 62 9.19 -2.85 -3.70
CA THR A 62 9.72 -2.13 -4.87
C THR A 62 9.83 -3.00 -6.12
N ASP A 63 9.97 -4.31 -5.96
CA ASP A 63 10.16 -5.27 -7.05
C ASP A 63 8.86 -5.99 -7.48
N PHE A 64 7.69 -5.52 -7.01
CA PHE A 64 6.40 -6.12 -7.32
C PHE A 64 5.80 -5.67 -8.66
#